data_AF-A0A354M838-F1
#
_entry.id   AF-A0A354M838-F1
#
_cell.length_a   1.000
_cell.length_b   1.000
_cell.length_c   1.000
_cell.angle_alpha   90.00
_cell.angle_beta   90.00
_cell.angle_gamma   90.00
#
_symmetry.space_group_name_H-M   'P 1'
#
loop_
_entity.id
_entity.type
_entity.pdbx_description
1 polymer ?
#
loop_
_entity_poly.entity_id
_entity_poly.type
_entity_poly.pdbx_seq_one_letter_code
_entity_poly.pdbx_strand_id
1 'polypeptide(L)'
;MLAYLTKRKSDFYTPEPDDTVFPDKLLKTPLKFTISKRNNIMLKLADTVVMYACTAGSTLNLKALAEDRGKRVINLYKKGN
;
A
#
# COMPACT_ATOMS: atom_id res chain seq x y z
N MET A 1 31.36 -10.54 1.87
CA MET A 1 30.58 -9.78 2.88
C MET A 1 29.45 -9.08 2.16
N LEU A 2 28.19 -9.39 2.46
CA LEU A 2 27.05 -8.83 1.72
C LEU A 2 26.78 -7.38 2.17
N ALA A 3 27.07 -6.42 1.30
CA ALA A 3 27.04 -4.97 1.56
C ALA A 3 25.65 -4.41 1.97
N TYR A 4 24.57 -5.21 1.91
CA TYR A 4 23.24 -4.78 2.35
C TYR A 4 23.02 -4.89 3.86
N LEU A 5 23.86 -5.62 4.60
CA LEU A 5 23.77 -5.76 6.05
C LEU A 5 24.37 -4.57 6.82
N THR A 6 25.01 -3.63 6.11
CA THR A 6 25.75 -2.51 6.71
C THR A 6 24.93 -1.22 6.84
N LYS A 7 23.60 -1.26 6.61
CA LYS A 7 22.73 -0.08 6.80
C LYS A 7 22.37 0.07 8.28
N ARG A 8 22.65 1.23 8.86
CA ARG A 8 22.34 1.56 10.26
C ARG A 8 20.87 1.97 10.36
N LYS A 9 20.26 1.85 11.54
CA LYS A 9 18.86 2.28 11.77
C LYS A 9 18.59 3.74 11.38
N SER A 10 19.62 4.58 11.34
CA SER A 10 19.57 5.99 10.89
C SER A 10 19.36 6.17 9.39
N ASP A 11 19.59 5.14 8.57
CA ASP A 11 19.46 5.21 7.11
C ASP A 11 18.01 4.97 6.65
N PHE A 12 17.12 4.64 7.58
CA PHE A 12 15.70 4.47 7.31
C PHE A 12 14.99 5.81 7.53
N TYR A 13 14.27 6.24 6.51
CA TYR A 13 13.39 7.40 6.59
C TYR A 13 12.40 7.21 7.74
N THR A 14 12.34 8.20 8.63
CA THR A 14 11.37 8.25 9.72
C THR A 14 10.27 9.20 9.28
N PRO A 15 9.05 8.73 8.99
CA PRO A 15 7.98 9.61 8.52
C PRO A 15 7.64 10.62 9.62
N GLU A 16 7.66 11.90 9.27
CA GLU A 16 7.13 12.95 10.11
C GLU A 16 5.59 12.90 10.08
N PRO A 17 4.89 13.41 11.10
CA PRO A 17 3.42 13.39 11.12
C PRO A 17 2.80 14.02 9.86
N ASP A 18 3.42 15.08 9.32
CA ASP A 18 2.98 15.79 8.12
C ASP A 18 3.18 14.98 6.83
N ASP A 19 4.03 13.95 6.85
CA ASP A 19 4.21 13.01 5.75
C ASP A 19 3.05 12.01 5.65
N THR A 20 2.17 11.97 6.66
CA THR A 20 1.00 11.09 6.69
C THR A 20 -0.30 11.85 6.50
N VAL A 21 -0.94 11.66 5.34
CA VAL A 21 -2.26 12.24 5.08
C VAL A 21 -3.35 11.32 5.60
N PHE A 22 -4.00 11.70 6.70
CA PHE A 22 -5.25 11.06 7.12
C PHE A 22 -6.43 11.67 6.35
N PRO A 23 -7.22 10.89 5.59
CA PRO A 23 -8.29 11.48 4.81
C PRO A 23 -9.56 11.70 5.65
N ASP A 24 -9.92 12.97 5.86
CA ASP A 24 -11.10 13.43 6.64
C ASP A 24 -12.42 12.74 6.26
N LYS A 25 -12.53 12.31 5.00
CA LYS A 25 -13.70 11.58 4.48
C LYS A 25 -13.96 10.27 5.23
N LEU A 26 -12.97 9.72 5.94
CA LEU A 26 -13.15 8.53 6.78
C LEU A 26 -13.99 8.81 8.04
N LEU A 27 -13.94 10.02 8.61
CA LEU A 27 -14.69 10.38 9.82
C LEU A 27 -16.21 10.29 9.63
N LYS A 28 -16.68 10.50 8.38
CA LYS A 28 -18.10 10.45 7.99
C LYS A 28 -18.52 9.08 7.44
N THR A 29 -17.59 8.13 7.32
CA THR A 29 -17.85 6.84 6.69
C THR A 29 -18.32 5.82 7.74
N PRO A 30 -19.44 5.10 7.52
CA PRO A 30 -19.87 4.04 8.42
C PRO A 30 -18.79 2.98 8.60
N LEU A 31 -18.62 2.47 9.84
CA LEU A 31 -17.58 1.50 10.23
C LEU A 31 -17.41 0.36 9.22
N LYS A 32 -18.52 -0.24 8.76
CA LYS A 32 -18.52 -1.36 7.79
C LYS A 32 -17.86 -1.06 6.44
N PHE A 33 -17.70 0.22 6.07
CA PHE A 33 -17.12 0.65 4.80
C PHE A 33 -15.79 1.40 4.93
N THR A 34 -15.32 1.63 6.15
CA THR A 34 -14.12 2.44 6.43
C THR A 34 -12.90 1.93 5.68
N ILE A 35 -12.66 0.61 5.70
CA ILE A 35 -11.51 -0.03 5.03
C ILE A 35 -11.59 0.16 3.51
N SER A 36 -12.73 -0.16 2.90
CA SER A 36 -12.92 -0.02 1.45
C SER A 36 -12.79 1.43 1.00
N LYS A 37 -13.31 2.38 1.78
CA LYS A 37 -13.19 3.81 1.50
C LYS A 37 -11.75 4.29 1.62
N ARG A 38 -11.02 3.89 2.68
CA ARG A 38 -9.60 4.21 2.88
C ARG A 38 -8.76 3.70 1.71
N ASN A 39 -8.92 2.44 1.33
CA ASN A 39 -8.17 1.83 0.24
C ASN A 39 -8.41 2.55 -1.08
N ASN A 40 -9.66 2.94 -1.35
CA ASN A 40 -10.02 3.69 -2.55
C ASN A 40 -9.38 5.09 -2.58
N ILE A 41 -9.33 5.77 -1.42
CA ILE A 41 -8.66 7.09 -1.31
C ILE A 41 -7.16 6.96 -1.53
N MET A 42 -6.52 6.00 -0.86
CA MET A 42 -5.09 5.72 -1.03
C MET A 42 -4.74 5.39 -2.48
N LEU A 43 -5.53 4.55 -3.15
CA LEU A 43 -5.36 4.22 -4.57
C LEU A 43 -5.51 5.41 -5.51
N LYS A 44 -6.38 6.38 -5.17
CA LYS A 44 -6.55 7.58 -5.99
C LYS A 44 -5.32 8.49 -5.92
N LEU A 45 -4.79 8.68 -4.71
CA LEU A 45 -3.67 9.57 -4.44
C LEU A 45 -2.32 8.97 -4.84
N ALA A 46 -2.18 7.65 -4.81
CA ALA A 46 -0.92 7.00 -5.14
C ALA A 46 -0.65 6.95 -6.65
N ASP A 47 0.59 7.21 -7.05
CA ASP A 47 1.08 6.98 -8.42
C ASP A 47 1.54 5.53 -8.63
N THR A 48 2.16 4.95 -7.60
CA THR A 48 2.65 3.57 -7.56
C THR A 48 2.15 2.86 -6.32
N VAL A 49 1.73 1.60 -6.48
CA VAL A 49 1.26 0.75 -5.39
C VAL A 49 2.23 -0.41 -5.21
N VAL A 50 2.90 -0.44 -4.07
CA VAL A 50 3.74 -1.57 -3.65
C VAL A 50 2.91 -2.44 -2.71
N MET A 51 2.78 -3.72 -3.01
CA MET A 51 1.99 -4.64 -2.19
C MET A 51 2.61 -6.03 -2.09
N TYR A 52 2.18 -6.78 -1.10
CA TYR A 52 2.46 -8.21 -0.95
C TYR A 52 1.14 -8.96 -1.03
N ALA A 53 0.76 -9.38 -2.24
CA ALA A 53 -0.50 -10.08 -2.49
C ALA A 53 -0.22 -11.52 -2.91
N CYS A 54 -0.59 -12.47 -2.05
CA CYS A 54 -0.64 -13.90 -2.36
C CYS A 54 -1.77 -14.23 -3.36
N THR A 55 -1.82 -15.48 -3.80
CA THR A 55 -2.76 -15.96 -4.84
C THR A 55 -4.25 -15.90 -4.46
N ALA A 56 -4.61 -15.60 -3.21
CA ALA A 56 -6.00 -15.58 -2.76
C ALA A 56 -6.26 -14.48 -1.73
N GLY A 57 -7.53 -14.04 -1.67
CA GLY A 57 -8.04 -13.13 -0.64
C GLY A 57 -8.36 -11.72 -1.14
N SER A 58 -8.76 -10.86 -0.19
CA SER A 58 -9.18 -9.47 -0.45
C SER A 58 -8.07 -8.59 -1.03
N THR A 59 -6.80 -8.95 -0.79
CA THR A 59 -5.61 -8.28 -1.35
C THR A 59 -5.51 -8.48 -2.86
N LEU A 60 -5.96 -9.62 -3.39
CA LEU A 60 -5.99 -9.88 -4.83
C LEU A 60 -7.01 -8.97 -5.53
N ASN A 61 -8.18 -8.79 -4.92
CA ASN A 61 -9.21 -7.88 -5.43
C ASN A 61 -8.69 -6.42 -5.46
N LEU A 62 -7.88 -6.04 -4.48
CA LEU A 62 -7.26 -4.72 -4.43
C LEU A 62 -6.16 -4.55 -5.47
N LYS A 63 -5.39 -5.61 -5.75
CA LYS A 63 -4.43 -5.66 -6.87
C LYS A 63 -5.14 -5.42 -8.20
N ALA A 64 -6.20 -6.19 -8.47
CA ALA A 64 -7.00 -6.04 -9.68
C ALA A 64 -7.59 -4.63 -9.80
N LEU A 65 -8.10 -4.06 -8.70
CA LEU A 65 -8.63 -2.70 -8.67
C LEU A 65 -7.55 -1.63 -8.95
N ALA A 66 -6.32 -1.85 -8.51
CA ALA A 66 -5.20 -0.94 -8.78
C ALA A 66 -4.77 -0.99 -10.26
N GLU A 67 -4.72 -2.20 -10.82
CA GLU A 67 -4.40 -2.43 -12.24
C GLU A 67 -5.48 -1.86 -13.16
N ASP A 68 -6.77 -2.08 -12.84
CA ASP A 68 -7.92 -1.52 -13.57
C ASP A 68 -7.89 0.03 -13.62
N ARG A 69 -7.37 0.67 -12.57
CA ARG A 69 -7.20 2.12 -12.50
C ARG A 69 -5.92 2.63 -13.19
N GLY A 70 -5.20 1.76 -13.88
CA GLY A 70 -3.97 2.10 -14.60
C GLY A 70 -2.81 2.48 -13.68
N LYS A 71 -2.84 2.08 -12.40
CA LYS A 71 -1.75 2.37 -11.47
C LYS A 71 -0.60 1.40 -11.67
N ARG A 72 0.63 1.86 -11.45
CA ARG A 72 1.82 1.00 -11.48
C ARG A 72 1.81 0.12 -10.23
N VAL A 73 1.67 -1.20 -10.40
CA VAL A 73 1.63 -2.16 -9.28
C VAL A 73 2.92 -2.96 -9.22
N ILE A 74 3.59 -2.94 -8.07
CA ILE A 74 4.75 -3.77 -7.76
C ILE A 74 4.32 -4.78 -6.71
N ASN A 75 4.13 -6.04 -7.13
CA ASN A 75 3.85 -7.13 -6.20
C ASN A 75 5.14 -7.81 -5.76
N LEU A 76 5.40 -7.81 -4.46
CA LEU A 76 6.57 -8.44 -3.86
C LEU A 76 6.41 -9.95 -3.68
N TYR A 77 5.18 -10.46 -3.80
CA TYR A 77 4.94 -11.90 -3.75
C TYR A 77 5.44 -12.56 -5.03
N LYS A 78 6.37 -13.51 -4.88
CA LYS A 78 6.80 -14.42 -5.93
C LYS A 78 6.26 -15.81 -5.61
N LYS A 79 5.47 -16.39 -6.51
CA LYS A 79 5.10 -17.80 -6.41
C LYS A 79 6.39 -18.61 -6.58
N GLY A 80 6.71 -19.47 -5.60
CA GLY A 80 7.85 -20.37 -5.70
C GLY A 80 7.69 -21.27 -6.93
N ASN A 81 8.80 -21.49 -7.65
CA ASN A 81 8.88 -22.51 -8.70
C ASN A 81 8.77 -23.90 -8.08
#